data_AF-A0A7M4D1D4-F1
#
_entry.id   AF-A0A7M4D1D4-F1
#
_cell.length_a   1.000
_cell.length_b   1.000
_cell.length_c   1.000
_cell.angle_alpha   90.00
_cell.angle_beta   90.00
_cell.angle_gamma   90.00
#
_symmetry.space_group_name_H-M   'P 1'
#
loop_
_entity.id
_entity.type
_entity.pdbx_description
1 polymer ?
#
loop_
_entity_poly.entity_id
_entity_poly.type
_entity_poly.pdbx_seq_one_letter_code
_entity_poly.pdbx_strand_id
1 'polypeptide(L)'
;MDFKNRYTDYSNYQLIEIIEKSSDYQADAVNYAKELLDKRQLSIDEIEDIRLEIHTDAKEKTDRIEKRNEKRNIGLTFVHNLFDPFSNDKKVDFIKVIALMLFTAFIFKVYRVIAMIYFVKVEIDPSIILILIPIVFIGIIIYGIIKNSKYGFLMLIMYSTYSLFISFTNLLAGGSKTSQFEKIHYNESIGIDSMILLVSLTFLIYTGRPEIVKRFNANKKTFFVTLIVSVVVMIIVCLPAIIFSFQ
;
A
#
# COMPACT_ATOMS: atom_id res chain seq x y z
N MET A 1 -37.26 -1.37 41.31
CA MET A 1 -37.93 -0.37 40.44
C MET A 1 -38.68 -1.14 39.39
N ASP A 2 -39.96 -0.84 39.20
CA ASP A 2 -40.81 -1.52 38.22
C ASP A 2 -40.28 -1.27 36.81
N PHE A 3 -40.04 -2.35 36.06
CA PHE A 3 -39.48 -2.34 34.72
C PHE A 3 -40.30 -1.47 33.75
N LYS A 4 -41.63 -1.45 33.94
CA LYS A 4 -42.55 -0.68 33.11
C LYS A 4 -42.38 0.83 33.26
N ASN A 5 -42.10 1.30 34.48
CA ASN A 5 -41.93 2.73 34.76
C ASN A 5 -40.71 3.34 34.05
N ARG A 6 -39.72 2.52 33.67
CA ARG A 6 -38.52 3.02 32.98
C ARG A 6 -38.80 3.42 31.53
N TYR A 7 -39.68 2.70 30.84
CA TYR A 7 -39.95 2.90 29.41
C TYR A 7 -41.12 3.86 29.15
N THR A 8 -41.89 4.21 30.17
CA THR A 8 -43.00 5.16 30.04
C THR A 8 -42.52 6.53 29.52
N ASP A 9 -41.34 6.96 29.98
CA ASP A 9 -40.74 8.25 29.62
C ASP A 9 -39.93 8.22 28.31
N TYR A 10 -39.88 7.07 27.62
CA TYR A 10 -39.07 6.94 26.40
C TYR A 10 -39.74 7.68 25.24
N SER A 11 -38.92 8.34 24.42
CA SER A 11 -39.35 8.96 23.17
C SER A 11 -39.78 7.91 22.13
N ASN A 12 -40.55 8.32 21.12
CA ASN A 12 -40.95 7.44 20.02
C ASN A 12 -39.75 6.84 19.29
N TYR A 13 -38.69 7.64 19.13
CA TYR A 13 -37.39 7.19 18.61
C TYR A 13 -36.82 6.02 19.42
N GLN A 14 -36.74 6.14 20.74
CA GLN A 14 -36.19 5.11 21.61
C GLN A 14 -37.05 3.84 21.65
N LEU A 15 -38.38 3.98 21.60
CA LEU A 15 -39.30 2.84 21.56
C LEU A 15 -39.18 2.07 20.24
N ILE A 16 -39.07 2.77 19.11
CA ILE A 16 -38.87 2.17 17.79
C ILE A 16 -37.48 1.53 17.71
N GLU A 17 -36.43 2.16 18.26
CA GLU A 17 -35.07 1.60 18.32
C GLU A 17 -35.03 0.24 19.05
N ILE A 18 -35.76 0.11 20.17
CA ILE A 18 -35.85 -1.16 20.93
C ILE A 18 -36.50 -2.26 20.09
N ILE A 19 -37.49 -1.91 19.27
CA ILE A 19 -38.21 -2.87 18.43
C ILE A 19 -37.35 -3.32 17.25
N GLU A 20 -36.69 -2.39 16.56
CA GLU A 20 -35.81 -2.69 15.42
C GLU A 20 -34.57 -3.49 15.85
N LYS A 21 -34.06 -3.26 17.07
CA LYS A 21 -32.93 -3.99 17.66
C LYS A 21 -33.38 -5.07 18.64
N SER A 22 -34.47 -5.78 18.37
CA SER A 22 -35.05 -6.74 19.31
C SER A 22 -34.09 -7.83 19.82
N SER A 23 -33.00 -8.12 19.08
CA SER A 23 -31.94 -9.04 19.51
C SER A 23 -31.14 -8.56 20.73
N ASP A 24 -31.08 -7.25 20.93
CA ASP A 24 -30.23 -6.61 21.94
C ASP A 24 -30.99 -6.35 23.25
N TYR A 25 -32.30 -6.60 23.26
CA TYR A 25 -33.20 -6.32 24.37
C TYR A 25 -33.95 -7.57 24.84
N GLN A 26 -34.44 -7.53 26.08
CA GLN A 26 -35.30 -8.58 26.63
C GLN A 26 -36.68 -8.57 25.93
N ALA A 27 -37.29 -9.74 25.73
CA ALA A 27 -38.59 -9.87 25.07
C ALA A 27 -39.68 -9.00 25.72
N ASP A 28 -39.66 -8.88 27.06
CA ASP A 28 -40.59 -8.03 27.81
C ASP A 28 -40.44 -6.54 27.49
N ALA A 29 -39.22 -6.08 27.18
CA ALA A 29 -38.97 -4.70 26.76
C ALA A 29 -39.57 -4.43 25.37
N VAL A 30 -39.37 -5.37 24.45
CA VAL A 30 -39.86 -5.28 23.07
C VAL A 30 -41.39 -5.28 23.05
N ASN A 31 -42.01 -6.16 23.85
CA ASN A 31 -43.47 -6.24 23.95
C ASN A 31 -44.06 -4.98 24.58
N TYR A 32 -43.45 -4.45 25.64
CA TYR A 32 -43.92 -3.22 26.27
C TYR A 32 -43.71 -1.98 25.38
N ALA A 33 -42.63 -1.93 24.59
CA ALA A 33 -42.41 -0.87 23.62
C ALA A 33 -43.48 -0.86 22.52
N LYS A 34 -43.88 -2.05 22.01
CA LYS A 34 -45.01 -2.19 21.07
C LYS A 34 -46.32 -1.70 21.68
N GLU A 35 -46.62 -2.11 22.91
CA GLU A 35 -47.84 -1.68 23.62
C GLU A 35 -47.88 -0.16 23.84
N LEU A 36 -46.74 0.46 24.15
CA LEU A 36 -46.65 1.92 24.31
C LEU A 36 -46.80 2.67 22.99
N LEU A 37 -46.24 2.16 21.89
CA LEU A 37 -46.42 2.77 20.56
C LEU A 37 -47.87 2.64 20.07
N ASP A 38 -48.50 1.48 20.28
CA ASP A 38 -49.91 1.26 19.95
C ASP A 38 -50.83 2.24 20.71
N LYS A 39 -50.52 2.51 21.99
CA LYS A 39 -51.23 3.51 22.80
C LYS A 39 -51.03 4.95 22.33
N ARG A 40 -49.88 5.25 21.72
CA ARG A 40 -49.54 6.59 21.23
C ARG A 40 -50.14 6.91 19.86
N GLN A 41 -50.75 5.92 19.19
CA GLN A 41 -51.47 6.10 17.91
C GLN A 41 -50.68 6.88 16.87
N LEU A 42 -49.40 6.53 16.70
CA LEU A 42 -48.55 7.16 15.70
C LEU A 42 -49.05 6.86 14.29
N SER A 43 -48.93 7.83 13.40
CA SER A 43 -49.20 7.62 11.98
C SER A 43 -48.12 6.72 11.36
N ILE A 44 -48.49 6.05 10.28
CA ILE A 44 -47.56 5.18 9.54
C ILE A 44 -46.36 6.00 9.03
N ASP A 45 -46.61 7.23 8.58
CA ASP A 45 -45.57 8.12 8.06
C ASP A 45 -44.56 8.52 9.14
N GLU A 46 -45.01 8.83 10.37
CA GLU A 46 -44.12 9.13 11.50
C GLU A 46 -43.26 7.94 11.92
N ILE A 47 -43.79 6.72 11.82
CA ILE A 47 -43.04 5.50 12.14
C ILE A 47 -41.94 5.28 11.09
N GLU A 48 -42.24 5.51 9.81
CA GLU A 48 -41.26 5.37 8.72
C GLU A 48 -40.17 6.44 8.77
N ASP A 49 -40.51 7.69 9.09
CA ASP A 49 -39.53 8.77 9.27
C ASP A 49 -38.52 8.45 10.39
N ILE A 50 -39.01 7.95 11.52
CA ILE A 50 -38.16 7.56 12.65
C ILE A 50 -37.29 6.35 12.30
N ARG A 51 -37.82 5.36 11.56
CA ARG A 51 -37.03 4.22 11.07
C ARG A 51 -35.90 4.66 10.16
N LEU A 52 -36.19 5.58 9.23
CA LEU A 52 -35.19 6.17 8.35
C LEU A 52 -34.07 6.87 9.12
N GLU A 53 -34.42 7.61 10.17
CA GLU A 53 -33.44 8.27 11.06
C GLU A 53 -32.56 7.23 11.78
N ILE A 54 -33.15 6.19 12.38
CA ILE A 54 -32.42 5.11 13.08
C ILE A 54 -31.46 4.39 12.12
N HIS A 55 -31.90 4.08 10.90
CA HIS A 55 -31.04 3.43 9.90
C HIS A 55 -29.89 4.33 9.43
N THR A 56 -30.13 5.64 9.32
CA THR A 56 -29.10 6.61 8.95
C THR A 56 -28.06 6.75 10.06
N ASP A 57 -28.50 6.85 11.31
CA ASP A 57 -27.64 6.91 12.50
C ASP A 57 -26.82 5.64 12.72
N ALA A 58 -27.43 4.48 12.47
CA ALA A 58 -26.74 3.20 12.52
C ALA A 58 -25.62 3.18 11.48
N LYS A 59 -25.92 3.56 10.23
CA LYS A 59 -24.94 3.62 9.14
C LYS A 59 -23.79 4.60 9.43
N GLU A 60 -24.09 5.79 9.96
CA GLU A 60 -23.06 6.74 10.36
C GLU A 60 -22.14 6.23 11.48
N LYS A 61 -22.69 5.51 12.46
CA LYS A 61 -21.90 4.90 13.54
C LYS A 61 -20.99 3.79 13.01
N THR A 62 -21.48 2.94 12.11
CA THR A 62 -20.67 1.91 11.46
C THR A 62 -19.53 2.55 10.65
N ASP A 63 -19.84 3.57 9.84
CA ASP A 63 -18.84 4.29 9.05
C ASP A 63 -17.77 4.96 9.92
N ARG A 64 -18.15 5.50 11.09
CA ARG A 64 -17.19 6.10 12.04
C ARG A 64 -16.30 5.06 12.70
N ILE A 65 -16.84 3.89 13.05
CA ILE A 65 -16.09 2.78 13.65
C ILE A 65 -15.14 2.17 12.62
N GLU A 66 -15.58 1.96 11.38
CA GLU A 66 -14.75 1.51 10.28
C GLU A 66 -13.60 2.48 10.00
N LYS A 67 -13.88 3.79 9.89
CA LYS A 67 -12.84 4.83 9.72
C LYS A 67 -11.86 4.89 10.90
N ARG A 68 -12.32 4.60 12.13
CA ARG A 68 -11.46 4.57 13.33
C ARG A 68 -10.58 3.33 13.38
N ASN A 69 -11.10 2.17 12.97
CA ASN A 69 -10.35 0.92 12.87
C ASN A 69 -9.35 0.94 11.71
N GLU A 70 -9.71 1.57 10.60
CA GLU A 70 -8.83 1.78 9.46
C GLU A 70 -7.60 2.62 9.83
N LYS A 71 -7.77 3.66 10.67
CA LYS A 71 -6.66 4.51 11.17
C LYS A 71 -5.78 3.85 12.23
N ARG A 72 -6.35 3.01 13.10
CA ARG A 72 -5.60 2.40 14.22
C ARG A 72 -4.72 1.22 13.79
N ASN A 73 -5.04 0.58 12.66
CA ASN A 73 -4.36 -0.63 12.20
C ASN A 73 -3.42 -0.43 10.99
N ILE A 74 -3.23 0.80 10.48
CA ILE A 74 -2.45 1.04 9.24
C ILE A 74 -1.07 0.36 9.26
N GLY A 75 -0.34 0.41 10.39
CA GLY A 75 0.99 -0.19 10.52
C GLY A 75 0.99 -1.73 10.61
N LEU A 76 0.07 -2.32 11.37
CA LEU A 76 -0.05 -3.77 11.53
C LEU A 76 -0.66 -4.43 10.28
N THR A 77 -1.64 -3.79 9.66
CA THR A 77 -2.24 -4.23 8.40
C THR A 77 -1.24 -4.13 7.23
N PHE A 78 -0.34 -3.13 7.23
CA PHE A 78 0.74 -3.03 6.24
C PHE A 78 1.64 -4.28 6.25
N VAL A 79 2.11 -4.68 7.43
CA VAL A 79 2.96 -5.86 7.60
C VAL A 79 2.16 -7.12 7.27
N HIS A 80 0.96 -7.29 7.83
CA HIS A 80 0.16 -8.49 7.59
C HIS A 80 -0.18 -8.70 6.10
N ASN A 81 -0.55 -7.63 5.38
CA ASN A 81 -0.88 -7.71 3.95
C ASN A 81 0.34 -8.07 3.07
N LEU A 82 1.54 -7.71 3.51
CA LEU A 82 2.79 -8.03 2.82
C LEU A 82 3.24 -9.48 3.06
N PHE A 83 3.06 -9.97 4.28
CA PHE A 83 3.56 -11.27 4.74
C PHE A 83 2.62 -12.45 4.49
N ASP A 84 1.43 -12.21 3.92
CA ASP A 84 0.56 -13.27 3.40
C ASP A 84 0.40 -13.22 1.87
N PRO A 85 1.48 -13.53 1.10
CA PRO A 85 1.40 -13.72 -0.34
C PRO A 85 0.80 -15.08 -0.76
N PHE A 86 0.58 -15.99 0.20
CA PHE A 86 0.17 -17.39 -0.03
C PHE A 86 -1.20 -17.74 0.57
N SER A 87 -2.08 -16.75 0.76
CA SER A 87 -3.42 -16.94 1.32
C SER A 87 -4.14 -18.14 0.66
N ASN A 88 -4.80 -18.97 1.48
CA ASN A 88 -5.26 -20.34 1.18
C ASN A 88 -6.14 -20.57 -0.08
N ASP A 89 -6.50 -19.54 -0.85
CA ASP A 89 -7.25 -19.68 -2.11
C ASP A 89 -6.36 -19.46 -3.35
N LYS A 90 -5.59 -20.52 -3.64
CA LYS A 90 -5.17 -21.05 -4.96
C LYS A 90 -4.36 -20.19 -5.95
N LYS A 91 -4.03 -18.92 -5.73
CA LYS A 91 -3.08 -18.20 -6.60
C LYS A 91 -2.11 -17.33 -5.80
N VAL A 92 -0.81 -17.59 -5.96
CA VAL A 92 0.25 -16.73 -5.45
C VAL A 92 0.08 -15.35 -6.06
N ASP A 93 -0.14 -14.35 -5.20
CA ASP A 93 -0.20 -12.97 -5.64
C ASP A 93 1.21 -12.45 -5.89
N PHE A 94 1.70 -12.65 -7.11
CA PHE A 94 3.03 -12.23 -7.53
C PHE A 94 3.33 -10.75 -7.27
N ILE A 95 2.31 -9.88 -7.23
CA ILE A 95 2.51 -8.46 -6.87
C ILE A 95 2.91 -8.32 -5.40
N LYS A 96 2.31 -9.11 -4.49
CA LYS A 96 2.74 -9.15 -3.09
C LYS A 96 4.15 -9.71 -2.96
N VAL A 97 4.52 -10.70 -3.77
CA VAL A 97 5.91 -11.22 -3.81
C VAL A 97 6.88 -10.13 -4.24
N ILE A 98 6.55 -9.35 -5.28
CA ILE A 98 7.35 -8.20 -5.72
C ILE A 98 7.46 -7.16 -4.60
N ALA A 99 6.35 -6.82 -3.94
CA ALA A 99 6.34 -5.87 -2.84
C ALA A 99 7.21 -6.35 -1.67
N LEU A 100 7.16 -7.64 -1.34
CA LEU A 100 7.99 -8.26 -0.31
C LEU A 100 9.47 -8.22 -0.67
N MET A 101 9.84 -8.57 -1.91
CA MET A 101 11.23 -8.47 -2.38
C MET A 101 11.77 -7.04 -2.31
N LEU A 102 10.97 -6.05 -2.75
CA LEU A 102 11.32 -4.64 -2.65
C LEU A 102 11.45 -4.18 -1.20
N PHE A 103 10.58 -4.65 -0.32
CA PHE A 103 10.64 -4.36 1.11
C PHE A 103 11.89 -4.95 1.76
N THR A 104 12.26 -6.19 1.45
CA THR A 104 13.53 -6.77 1.90
C THR A 104 14.73 -5.96 1.41
N ALA A 105 14.73 -5.55 0.13
CA ALA A 105 15.78 -4.70 -0.42
C ALA A 105 15.83 -3.31 0.27
N PHE A 106 14.67 -2.73 0.59
CA PHE A 106 14.56 -1.48 1.34
C PHE A 106 15.18 -1.60 2.72
N ILE A 107 14.81 -2.61 3.50
CA ILE A 107 15.35 -2.84 4.85
C ILE A 107 16.88 -3.04 4.79
N PHE A 108 17.37 -3.81 3.80
CA PHE A 108 18.80 -4.01 3.62
C PHE A 108 19.54 -2.70 3.30
N LYS A 109 18.98 -1.85 2.43
CA LYS A 109 19.57 -0.53 2.12
C LYS A 109 19.57 0.39 3.34
N VAL A 110 18.48 0.44 4.10
CA VAL A 110 18.40 1.19 5.36
C VAL A 110 19.46 0.72 6.34
N TYR A 111 19.58 -0.60 6.53
CA TYR A 111 20.61 -1.20 7.37
C TYR A 111 22.02 -0.80 6.93
N ARG A 112 22.34 -0.85 5.62
CA ARG A 112 23.65 -0.43 5.10
C ARG A 112 23.96 1.03 5.40
N VAL A 113 22.99 1.93 5.25
CA VAL A 113 23.20 3.36 5.54
C VAL A 113 23.39 3.60 7.04
N ILE A 114 22.57 2.98 7.88
CA ILE A 114 22.73 3.03 9.34
C ILE A 114 24.10 2.49 9.74
N ALA A 115 24.48 1.32 9.23
CA ALA A 115 25.78 0.71 9.49
C ALA A 115 26.92 1.63 9.06
N MET A 116 26.83 2.27 7.89
CA MET A 116 27.82 3.25 7.43
C MET A 116 27.96 4.42 8.41
N ILE A 117 26.85 5.02 8.84
CA ILE A 117 26.86 6.16 9.78
C ILE A 117 27.46 5.75 11.13
N TYR A 118 27.01 4.63 11.70
CA TYR A 118 27.41 4.22 13.05
C TYR A 118 28.81 3.60 13.12
N PHE A 119 29.16 2.70 12.19
CA PHE A 119 30.43 1.96 12.26
C PHE A 119 31.60 2.70 11.62
N VAL A 120 31.35 3.49 10.57
CA VAL A 120 32.42 4.22 9.86
C VAL A 120 32.59 5.64 10.43
N LYS A 121 31.70 6.09 11.33
CA LYS A 121 31.70 7.43 11.94
C LYS A 121 31.79 8.54 10.89
N VAL A 122 31.04 8.37 9.79
CA VAL A 122 31.00 9.36 8.70
C VAL A 122 30.38 10.65 9.21
N GLU A 123 31.03 11.77 8.97
CA GLU A 123 30.45 13.09 9.24
C GLU A 123 29.20 13.30 8.39
N ILE A 124 28.14 13.81 9.00
CA ILE A 124 26.88 14.05 8.28
C ILE A 124 27.06 15.23 7.35
N ASP A 125 27.29 14.96 6.07
CA ASP A 125 27.36 15.94 5.01
C ASP A 125 26.12 15.86 4.10
N PRO A 126 25.91 16.85 3.20
CA PRO A 126 24.81 16.81 2.24
C PRO A 126 24.84 15.60 1.29
N SER A 127 25.97 14.90 1.15
CA SER A 127 26.07 13.71 0.30
C SER A 127 25.26 12.54 0.86
N ILE A 128 25.11 12.45 2.19
CA ILE A 128 24.23 11.46 2.84
C ILE A 128 22.78 11.61 2.36
N ILE A 129 22.33 12.83 2.10
CA ILE A 129 20.97 13.07 1.57
C ILE A 129 20.81 12.38 0.21
N LEU A 130 21.82 12.43 -0.66
CA LEU A 130 21.79 11.76 -1.96
C LEU A 130 21.69 10.23 -1.81
N ILE A 131 22.31 9.66 -0.78
CA ILE A 131 22.22 8.22 -0.45
C ILE A 131 20.82 7.84 0.05
N LEU A 132 20.12 8.76 0.74
CA LEU A 132 18.76 8.52 1.24
C LEU A 132 17.68 8.62 0.16
N ILE A 133 17.90 9.38 -0.92
CA ILE A 133 16.91 9.56 -2.00
C ILE A 133 16.41 8.21 -2.57
N PRO A 134 17.28 7.25 -2.97
CA PRO A 134 16.84 5.93 -3.44
C PRO A 134 16.02 5.15 -2.42
N ILE A 135 16.33 5.29 -1.12
CA ILE A 135 15.61 4.61 -0.04
C ILE A 135 14.19 5.17 0.06
N VAL A 136 14.05 6.49 0.09
CA VAL A 136 12.74 7.16 0.11
C VAL A 136 11.92 6.78 -1.12
N PHE A 137 12.56 6.77 -2.30
CA PHE A 137 11.90 6.40 -3.55
C PHE A 137 11.35 4.97 -3.54
N ILE A 138 12.13 4.00 -3.04
CA ILE A 138 11.67 2.61 -2.89
C ILE A 138 10.51 2.53 -1.90
N GLY A 139 10.55 3.27 -0.80
CA GLY A 139 9.44 3.35 0.16
C GLY A 139 8.13 3.82 -0.49
N ILE A 140 8.20 4.85 -1.33
CA ILE A 140 7.04 5.37 -2.09
C ILE A 140 6.51 4.32 -3.06
N ILE A 141 7.38 3.58 -3.75
CA ILE A 141 6.98 2.48 -4.65
C ILE A 141 6.23 1.39 -3.87
N ILE A 142 6.80 0.92 -2.76
CA ILE A 142 6.19 -0.13 -1.93
C ILE A 142 4.81 0.32 -1.45
N TYR A 143 4.71 1.54 -0.92
CA TYR A 143 3.44 2.12 -0.49
C TYR A 143 2.42 2.17 -1.62
N GLY A 144 2.84 2.63 -2.80
CA GLY A 144 1.99 2.70 -3.97
C GLY A 144 1.53 1.34 -4.49
N ILE A 145 2.40 0.32 -4.47
CA ILE A 145 2.05 -1.06 -4.84
C ILE A 145 0.97 -1.61 -3.91
N ILE A 146 1.13 -1.44 -2.60
CA ILE A 146 0.15 -1.92 -1.60
C ILE A 146 -1.19 -1.23 -1.74
N LYS A 147 -1.19 0.08 -2.05
CA LYS A 147 -2.40 0.85 -2.31
C LYS A 147 -3.00 0.61 -3.71
N ASN A 148 -2.44 -0.31 -4.49
CA ASN A 148 -2.79 -0.54 -5.90
C ASN A 148 -2.86 0.79 -6.69
N SER A 149 -1.96 1.73 -6.39
CA SER A 149 -1.99 3.07 -6.98
C SER A 149 -1.31 3.09 -8.35
N LYS A 150 -1.91 3.82 -9.29
CA LYS A 150 -1.36 4.02 -10.64
C LYS A 150 0.07 4.56 -10.58
N TYR A 151 0.32 5.56 -9.74
CA TYR A 151 1.64 6.20 -9.66
C TYR A 151 2.70 5.28 -9.06
N GLY A 152 2.37 4.47 -8.04
CA GLY A 152 3.28 3.46 -7.51
C GLY A 152 3.70 2.44 -8.56
N PHE A 153 2.74 2.00 -9.37
CA PHE A 153 3.00 1.12 -10.50
C PHE A 153 3.88 1.75 -11.58
N LEU A 154 3.65 3.01 -11.95
CA LEU A 154 4.51 3.70 -12.91
C LEU A 154 5.93 3.92 -12.37
N MET A 155 6.07 4.24 -11.08
CA MET A 155 7.38 4.35 -10.43
C MET A 155 8.11 3.01 -10.36
N LEU A 156 7.39 1.90 -10.16
CA LEU A 156 7.96 0.56 -10.25
C LEU A 156 8.56 0.29 -11.63
N ILE A 157 7.85 0.65 -12.72
CA ILE A 157 8.36 0.48 -14.08
C ILE A 157 9.63 1.31 -14.28
N MET A 158 9.59 2.59 -13.90
CA MET A 158 10.75 3.48 -14.00
C MET A 158 11.96 2.93 -13.23
N TYR A 159 11.73 2.45 -12.00
CA TYR A 159 12.76 1.83 -11.17
C TYR A 159 13.32 0.54 -11.78
N SER A 160 12.47 -0.35 -12.27
CA SER A 160 12.92 -1.60 -12.91
C SER A 160 13.68 -1.34 -14.20
N THR A 161 13.29 -0.34 -15.00
CA THR A 161 14.05 0.08 -16.19
C THR A 161 15.40 0.67 -15.82
N TYR A 162 15.46 1.53 -14.79
CA TYR A 162 16.71 2.05 -14.24
C TYR A 162 17.64 0.92 -13.79
N SER A 163 17.16 0.01 -12.95
CA SER A 163 17.95 -1.11 -12.42
C SER A 163 18.44 -2.03 -13.54
N LEU A 164 17.61 -2.33 -14.54
CA LEU A 164 18.02 -3.11 -15.70
C LEU A 164 19.15 -2.43 -16.46
N PHE A 165 19.03 -1.13 -16.71
CA PHE A 165 20.03 -0.39 -17.47
C PHE A 165 21.37 -0.31 -16.73
N ILE A 166 21.35 0.04 -15.44
CA ILE A 166 22.57 0.12 -14.61
C ILE A 166 23.28 -1.23 -14.52
N SER A 167 22.55 -2.31 -14.23
CA SER A 167 23.17 -3.64 -14.18
C SER A 167 23.71 -4.08 -15.54
N PHE A 168 23.02 -3.74 -16.63
CA PHE A 168 23.52 -4.01 -17.98
C PHE A 168 24.82 -3.25 -18.27
N THR A 169 24.90 -1.95 -17.93
CA THR A 169 26.13 -1.16 -18.11
C THR A 169 27.27 -1.69 -17.25
N ASN A 170 27.00 -2.09 -16.00
CA ASN A 170 28.01 -2.66 -15.10
C ASN A 170 28.60 -3.96 -15.66
N LEU A 171 27.75 -4.81 -16.24
CA LEU A 171 28.18 -6.07 -16.88
C LEU A 171 29.04 -5.80 -18.13
N LEU A 172 28.65 -4.83 -18.96
CA LEU A 172 29.43 -4.44 -20.15
C LEU A 172 30.79 -3.86 -19.79
N ALA A 173 30.88 -3.08 -18.71
CA ALA A 173 32.13 -2.53 -18.21
C ALA A 173 33.08 -3.61 -17.65
N GLY A 174 32.68 -4.88 -17.60
CA GLY A 174 33.52 -6.01 -17.21
C GLY A 174 34.03 -5.94 -15.77
N GLY A 175 33.38 -5.14 -14.91
CA GLY A 175 33.85 -4.88 -13.56
C GLY A 175 35.15 -4.06 -13.47
N SER A 176 35.63 -3.46 -14.57
CA SER A 176 36.80 -2.60 -14.58
C SER A 176 36.48 -1.25 -13.92
N LYS A 177 36.66 -1.17 -12.60
CA LYS A 177 36.41 0.06 -11.82
C LYS A 177 37.64 0.95 -11.87
N THR A 178 37.54 2.07 -12.57
CA THR A 178 38.67 2.99 -12.80
C THR A 178 38.90 3.94 -11.63
N SER A 179 37.89 4.18 -10.77
CA SER A 179 38.03 5.10 -9.63
C SER A 179 38.06 4.40 -8.26
N GLN A 180 38.79 4.99 -7.30
CA GLN A 180 38.81 4.52 -5.90
C GLN A 180 37.45 4.67 -5.21
N PHE A 181 36.64 5.65 -5.64
CA PHE A 181 35.28 5.88 -5.11
C PHE A 181 34.33 4.74 -5.51
N GLU A 182 34.46 4.24 -6.74
CA GLU A 182 33.69 3.06 -7.22
C GLU A 182 34.07 1.77 -6.51
N LYS A 183 35.30 1.63 -6.02
CA LYS A 183 35.70 0.43 -5.25
C LYS A 183 34.98 0.33 -3.90
N ILE A 184 34.65 1.46 -3.27
CA ILE A 184 33.98 1.51 -1.97
C ILE A 184 32.46 1.39 -2.13
N HIS A 185 31.90 1.97 -3.19
CA HIS A 185 30.45 1.95 -3.42
C HIS A 185 29.96 0.73 -4.19
N TYR A 186 30.77 0.21 -5.12
CA TYR A 186 30.39 -0.87 -6.00
C TYR A 186 30.96 -2.19 -5.50
N ASN A 187 31.96 -2.87 -6.04
CA ASN A 187 32.27 -4.27 -5.64
C ASN A 187 31.06 -5.23 -5.52
N GLU A 188 29.95 -4.92 -6.17
CA GLU A 188 28.95 -5.92 -6.48
C GLU A 188 29.61 -6.93 -7.42
N SER A 189 29.45 -8.21 -7.10
CA SER A 189 29.96 -9.26 -7.96
C SER A 189 29.16 -9.24 -9.26
N ILE A 190 29.78 -9.64 -10.37
CA ILE A 190 29.10 -9.84 -11.66
C ILE A 190 27.82 -10.70 -11.49
N GLY A 191 27.84 -11.63 -10.54
CA GLY A 191 26.67 -12.44 -10.18
C GLY A 191 25.49 -11.62 -9.64
N ILE A 192 25.74 -10.61 -8.79
CA ILE A 192 24.71 -9.72 -8.26
C ILE A 192 24.08 -8.90 -9.39
N ASP A 193 24.89 -8.26 -10.24
CA ASP A 193 24.38 -7.49 -11.38
C ASP A 193 23.57 -8.37 -12.35
N SER A 194 24.03 -9.59 -12.61
CA SER A 194 23.30 -10.56 -13.43
C SER A 194 21.94 -10.93 -12.83
N MET A 195 21.89 -11.13 -11.50
CA MET A 195 20.64 -11.40 -10.79
C MET A 195 19.69 -10.19 -10.84
N ILE A 196 20.19 -8.98 -10.60
CA ILE A 196 19.37 -7.75 -10.66
C ILE A 196 18.81 -7.55 -12.05
N LEU A 197 19.60 -7.78 -13.10
CA LEU A 197 19.16 -7.72 -14.49
C LEU A 197 18.03 -8.71 -14.76
N LEU A 198 18.21 -9.99 -14.39
CA LEU A 198 17.19 -11.03 -14.58
C LEU A 198 15.90 -10.73 -13.83
N VAL A 199 16.00 -10.30 -12.56
CA VAL A 199 14.84 -9.94 -11.74
C VAL A 199 14.11 -8.73 -12.33
N SER A 200 14.84 -7.67 -12.70
CA SER A 200 14.25 -6.45 -13.27
C SER A 200 13.59 -6.72 -14.62
N LEU A 201 14.20 -7.54 -15.47
CA LEU A 201 13.63 -7.95 -16.75
C LEU A 201 12.36 -8.78 -16.53
N THR A 202 12.41 -9.75 -15.63
CA THR A 202 11.25 -10.58 -15.27
C THR A 202 10.10 -9.71 -14.74
N PHE A 203 10.39 -8.71 -13.91
CA PHE A 203 9.40 -7.76 -13.42
C PHE A 203 8.79 -6.92 -14.53
N LEU A 204 9.58 -6.38 -15.45
CA LEU A 204 9.04 -5.60 -16.58
C LEU A 204 8.14 -6.45 -17.48
N ILE A 205 8.54 -7.69 -17.78
CA ILE A 205 7.74 -8.62 -18.56
C ILE A 205 6.43 -8.98 -17.83
N TYR A 206 6.53 -9.30 -16.54
CA TYR A 206 5.37 -9.68 -15.72
C TYR A 206 4.38 -8.53 -15.53
N THR A 207 4.88 -7.34 -15.21
CA THR A 207 4.07 -6.13 -14.99
C THR A 207 3.38 -5.64 -16.26
N GLY A 208 3.92 -5.96 -17.44
CA GLY A 208 3.28 -5.67 -18.73
C GLY A 208 2.02 -6.50 -19.02
N ARG A 209 1.70 -7.51 -18.20
CA ARG A 209 0.47 -8.32 -18.39
C ARG A 209 -0.79 -7.45 -18.21
N PRO A 210 -1.81 -7.61 -19.08
CA PRO A 210 -3.02 -6.79 -19.04
C PRO A 210 -3.74 -6.80 -17.69
N GLU A 211 -3.76 -7.97 -17.04
CA GLU A 211 -4.39 -8.19 -15.73
C GLU A 211 -3.73 -7.34 -14.64
N ILE A 212 -2.39 -7.29 -14.66
CA ILE A 212 -1.58 -6.53 -13.72
C ILE A 212 -1.76 -5.02 -13.95
N VAL A 213 -1.65 -4.58 -15.21
CA VAL A 213 -1.85 -3.17 -15.57
C VAL A 213 -3.24 -2.67 -15.15
N LYS A 214 -4.29 -3.48 -15.36
CA LYS A 214 -5.67 -3.15 -14.94
C LYS A 214 -5.80 -3.05 -13.42
N ARG A 215 -5.13 -3.92 -12.65
CA ARG A 215 -5.18 -3.89 -11.18
C ARG A 215 -4.72 -2.56 -10.58
N PHE A 216 -3.78 -1.87 -11.23
CA PHE A 216 -3.28 -0.56 -10.79
C PHE A 216 -4.04 0.63 -11.40
N ASN A 217 -5.22 0.41 -11.99
CA ASN A 217 -5.99 1.44 -12.71
C ASN A 217 -5.14 2.15 -13.79
N ALA A 218 -4.23 1.42 -14.42
CA ALA A 218 -3.39 1.92 -15.50
C ALA A 218 -3.87 1.38 -16.84
N ASN A 219 -3.52 2.07 -17.92
CA ASN A 219 -3.78 1.63 -19.29
C ASN A 219 -2.50 1.04 -19.89
N LYS A 220 -2.63 0.06 -20.80
CA LYS A 220 -1.47 -0.49 -21.54
C LYS A 220 -0.67 0.59 -22.26
N LYS A 221 -1.37 1.59 -22.84
CA LYS A 221 -0.72 2.74 -23.48
C LYS A 221 0.16 3.51 -22.49
N THR A 222 -0.33 3.75 -21.27
CA THR A 222 0.44 4.43 -20.22
C THR A 222 1.65 3.60 -19.81
N PHE A 223 1.50 2.28 -19.64
CA PHE A 223 2.62 1.38 -19.37
C PHE A 223 3.73 1.49 -20.43
N PHE A 224 3.38 1.37 -21.71
CA PHE A 224 4.36 1.44 -22.80
C PHE A 224 5.00 2.82 -22.93
N VAL A 225 4.23 3.89 -22.80
CA VAL A 225 4.76 5.27 -22.81
C VAL A 225 5.75 5.46 -21.68
N THR A 226 5.40 5.05 -20.45
CA THR A 226 6.33 5.13 -19.30
C THR A 226 7.58 4.30 -19.53
N LEU A 227 7.48 3.09 -20.07
CA LEU A 227 8.64 2.27 -20.41
C LEU A 227 9.56 2.97 -21.43
N ILE A 228 9.00 3.48 -22.54
CA ILE A 228 9.77 4.18 -23.59
C ILE A 228 10.44 5.43 -23.01
N VAL A 229 9.70 6.26 -22.29
CA VAL A 229 10.24 7.47 -21.67
C VAL A 229 11.36 7.12 -20.69
N SER A 230 11.18 6.07 -19.88
CA SER A 230 12.21 5.60 -18.95
C SER A 230 13.48 5.18 -19.68
N VAL A 231 13.37 4.38 -20.75
CA VAL A 231 14.51 3.95 -21.55
C VAL A 231 15.23 5.14 -22.18
N VAL A 232 14.50 6.08 -22.77
CA VAL A 232 15.09 7.29 -23.39
C VAL A 232 15.83 8.13 -22.36
N VAL A 233 15.24 8.36 -21.18
CA VAL A 233 15.88 9.08 -20.08
C VAL A 233 17.16 8.35 -19.65
N MET A 234 17.13 7.02 -19.51
CA MET A 234 18.32 6.25 -19.13
C MET A 234 19.43 6.33 -20.19
N ILE A 235 19.08 6.25 -21.48
CA ILE A 235 20.07 6.44 -22.55
C ILE A 235 20.70 7.82 -22.44
N ILE A 236 19.91 8.89 -22.30
CA ILE A 236 20.44 10.25 -22.20
C ILE A 236 21.35 10.42 -20.98
N VAL A 237 20.95 9.89 -19.82
CA VAL A 237 21.70 10.04 -18.56
C VAL A 237 22.98 9.19 -18.56
N CYS A 238 22.93 7.98 -19.10
CA CYS A 238 24.06 7.04 -19.03
C CYS A 238 25.00 7.10 -20.23
N LEU A 239 24.58 7.62 -21.39
CA LEU A 239 25.41 7.70 -22.58
C LEU A 239 26.72 8.46 -22.36
N PRO A 240 26.77 9.59 -21.62
CA PRO A 240 28.03 10.22 -21.24
C PRO A 240 28.94 9.28 -20.44
N ALA A 241 28.41 8.61 -19.41
CA ALA A 241 29.19 7.70 -18.56
C ALA A 241 29.76 6.52 -19.36
N ILE A 242 28.98 5.98 -20.30
CA ILE A 242 29.43 4.91 -21.20
C ILE A 242 30.56 5.41 -22.09
N ILE A 243 30.41 6.57 -22.75
CA ILE A 243 31.45 7.12 -23.65
C ILE A 243 32.77 7.35 -22.90
N PHE A 244 32.71 7.92 -21.69
CA PHE A 244 33.92 8.17 -20.88
C PHE A 244 34.58 6.88 -20.37
N SER A 245 33.85 5.79 -20.20
CA SER A 245 34.42 4.51 -19.74
C SER A 245 35.28 3.79 -20.81
N PHE A 246 35.13 4.16 -22.09
CA PHE A 246 35.88 3.57 -23.21
C PHE A 246 37.06 4.41 -23.71
N GLN A 247 37.29 5.59 -23.11
CA GLN A 247 38.45 6.44 -23.40
C GLN A 247 39.54 6.23 -22.34
#